data_AF-A0A1I4UBC7-F1
#
_entry.id   AF-A0A1I4UBC7-F1
#
_cell.length_a   1.000
_cell.length_b   1.000
_cell.length_c   1.000
_cell.angle_alpha   90.00
_cell.angle_beta   90.00
_cell.angle_gamma   90.00
#
_symmetry.space_group_name_H-M   'P 1'
#
loop_
_entity.id
_entity.type
_entity.pdbx_description
1 polymer ?
#
loop_
_entity_poly.entity_id
_entity_poly.type
_entity_poly.pdbx_seq_one_letter_code
_entity_poly.pdbx_strand_id
1 'polypeptide(L)'
;MKQIYSLLFLVLFSASFAQAPAGYYSTATGTGYTLKTQLYNIIKDHTVIDYAGLYVTYQTSDIDNFFEKDGSVLDMYSENPAGTDPYNYSIAATQRCGNYTNEGDCYNREHIIPQSVFNELSPMVSDAHFITPTDGKVNGIRSNYPHSVVVTPSQTTLNGSKLGTSTTAGYSGLVFEPIDEFKGDIARMYFYFATRYENTVAGYNYAMFNNTSNQVFTTAFLNQLLAWHNQDPVSAREIARNNAIYARQNNRNPFIDNPNYVTEIWKAGTVDTEAPTAPTNLVVTETTTNAATLTWTAAADNVGVTGYDVYVNSTLKTSVTGITTTITGLAAETTYTFYLIARDADRNASVASASVTGTTTAAPSGGSGATELFFSEYVEGTGFNKALEIANFTGAAVDLTGYSIKKQSNGAGAWSATGLNLTGTLNSGAVFILVDPQITTTCFTVANANLSSAQEAFNGNDPMGLFKNGVLIDIIGTFNGGSPNFAIDETLRRKPSITGPNTTFNKTVEWDVYTKDTCNGLGSHSLATLSNIDFDANEFNIYPNPSNGTVKINFENANDKHDVTIFSVSGQKVFEKEYNNTAAAAVNNLQKGIYLVKVTKEGKSTTKKLIVN
;
A
#
# COMPACT_ATOMS: atom_id res chain seq x y z
N MET A 1 -31.98 -61.24 24.08
CA MET A 1 -32.34 -59.97 24.75
C MET A 1 -31.34 -59.68 25.85
N LYS A 2 -30.38 -58.79 25.59
CA LYS A 2 -29.59 -58.09 26.62
C LYS A 2 -29.43 -56.67 26.11
N GLN A 3 -30.14 -55.73 26.73
CA GLN A 3 -30.00 -54.30 26.43
C GLN A 3 -28.80 -53.77 27.20
N ILE A 4 -27.85 -53.17 26.49
CA ILE A 4 -26.72 -52.44 27.06
C ILE A 4 -27.09 -50.96 26.94
N TYR A 5 -27.33 -50.32 28.09
CA TYR A 5 -27.49 -48.87 28.17
C TYR A 5 -26.10 -48.25 28.34
N SER A 6 -25.62 -47.54 27.33
CA SER A 6 -24.43 -46.69 27.46
C SER A 6 -24.82 -45.39 28.16
N LEU A 7 -24.44 -45.26 29.43
CA LEU A 7 -24.54 -44.01 30.18
C LEU A 7 -23.46 -43.05 29.67
N LEU A 8 -23.86 -41.99 28.96
CA LEU A 8 -22.96 -40.93 28.54
C LEU A 8 -22.76 -39.97 29.73
N PHE A 9 -21.61 -40.05 30.40
CA PHE A 9 -21.21 -39.06 31.42
C PHE A 9 -20.78 -37.77 30.69
N LEU A 10 -21.65 -36.75 30.70
CA LEU A 10 -21.30 -35.41 30.23
C LEU A 10 -20.53 -34.69 31.33
N VAL A 11 -19.21 -34.67 31.24
CA VAL A 11 -18.37 -33.83 32.11
C VAL A 11 -18.49 -32.39 31.63
N LEU A 12 -19.34 -31.60 32.29
CA LEU A 12 -19.39 -30.14 32.16
C LEU A 12 -18.14 -29.55 32.81
N PHE A 13 -17.12 -29.23 32.00
CA PHE A 13 -16.08 -28.29 32.40
C PHE A 13 -16.69 -26.88 32.38
N SER A 14 -17.15 -26.39 33.53
CA SER A 14 -17.38 -24.96 33.73
C SER A 14 -16.03 -24.29 33.94
N ALA A 15 -15.41 -23.81 32.87
CA ALA A 15 -14.37 -22.80 32.98
C ALA A 15 -15.05 -21.51 33.48
N SER A 16 -15.00 -21.27 34.78
CA SER A 16 -15.44 -20.01 35.37
C SER A 16 -14.43 -18.93 35.00
N PHE A 17 -14.62 -18.28 33.85
CA PHE A 17 -13.99 -17.00 33.57
C PHE A 17 -14.62 -15.99 34.54
N ALA A 18 -13.93 -15.66 35.63
CA ALA A 18 -14.36 -14.52 36.42
C ALA A 18 -14.17 -13.27 35.54
N GLN A 19 -15.27 -12.71 35.05
CA GLN A 19 -15.33 -11.39 34.45
C GLN A 19 -15.62 -10.36 35.56
N ALA A 20 -15.56 -9.07 35.25
CA ALA A 20 -15.98 -8.03 36.19
C ALA A 20 -17.37 -8.38 36.79
N PRO A 21 -17.64 -8.05 38.08
CA PRO A 21 -18.93 -8.32 38.69
C PRO A 21 -20.10 -7.84 37.82
N ALA A 22 -21.21 -8.56 37.82
CA ALA A 22 -22.38 -8.17 37.04
C ALA A 22 -22.80 -6.73 37.40
N GLY A 23 -22.92 -5.87 36.38
CA GLY A 23 -23.27 -4.46 36.56
C GLY A 23 -22.11 -3.54 37.01
N TYR A 24 -20.88 -4.03 37.13
CA TYR A 24 -19.73 -3.23 37.61
C TYR A 24 -19.51 -1.94 36.78
N TYR A 25 -19.78 -1.99 35.47
CA TYR A 25 -19.65 -0.84 34.57
C TYR A 25 -20.98 -0.20 34.15
N SER A 26 -22.09 -0.46 34.86
CA SER A 26 -23.43 -0.03 34.41
C SER A 26 -23.62 1.48 34.27
N THR A 27 -22.76 2.29 34.89
CA THR A 27 -22.80 3.76 34.83
C THR A 27 -21.84 4.34 33.78
N ALA A 28 -21.05 3.51 33.09
CA ALA A 28 -20.15 3.90 32.02
C ALA A 28 -20.88 3.87 30.66
N THR A 29 -21.73 4.86 30.42
CA THR A 29 -22.61 4.94 29.23
C THR A 29 -22.25 6.06 28.25
N GLY A 30 -21.26 6.88 28.59
CA GLY A 30 -20.81 8.01 27.79
C GLY A 30 -19.86 7.60 26.67
N THR A 31 -19.24 8.59 26.02
CA THR A 31 -18.17 8.42 25.04
C THR A 31 -17.05 9.43 25.29
N GLY A 32 -15.90 9.22 24.66
CA GLY A 32 -14.74 10.11 24.78
C GLY A 32 -14.29 10.29 26.23
N TYR A 33 -13.85 11.51 26.55
CA TYR A 33 -13.43 11.82 27.91
C TYR A 33 -14.60 11.80 28.93
N THR A 34 -15.86 11.86 28.48
CA THR A 34 -17.00 11.64 29.40
C THR A 34 -17.02 10.19 29.89
N LEU A 35 -16.80 9.22 28.99
CA LEU A 35 -16.68 7.82 29.36
C LEU A 35 -15.48 7.60 30.29
N LYS A 36 -14.33 8.24 30.00
CA LYS A 36 -13.16 8.22 30.88
C LYS A 36 -13.50 8.66 32.31
N THR A 37 -14.16 9.81 32.47
CA THR A 37 -14.56 10.33 33.78
C THR A 37 -15.58 9.43 34.48
N GLN A 38 -16.48 8.76 33.75
CA GLN A 38 -17.39 7.76 34.33
C GLN A 38 -16.64 6.53 34.84
N LEU A 39 -15.71 6.00 34.05
CA LEU A 39 -14.84 4.89 34.47
C LEU A 39 -13.97 5.27 35.67
N TYR A 40 -13.39 6.48 35.68
CA TYR A 40 -12.71 7.04 36.84
C TYR A 40 -13.60 6.95 38.08
N ASN A 41 -14.86 7.42 38.01
CA ASN A 41 -15.76 7.38 39.16
C ASN A 41 -16.09 5.96 39.64
N ILE A 42 -16.06 4.96 38.75
CA ILE A 42 -16.26 3.54 39.10
C ILE A 42 -15.03 2.97 39.82
N ILE A 43 -13.82 3.30 39.36
CA ILE A 43 -12.57 2.66 39.82
C ILE A 43 -11.75 3.49 40.82
N LYS A 44 -12.16 4.74 41.09
CA LYS A 44 -11.41 5.69 41.94
C LYS A 44 -11.32 5.27 43.40
N ASP A 45 -12.28 4.49 43.88
CA ASP A 45 -12.26 3.97 45.24
C ASP A 45 -11.78 2.52 45.18
N HIS A 46 -10.70 2.23 45.91
CA HIS A 46 -10.12 0.90 45.98
C HIS A 46 -9.45 0.69 47.34
N THR A 47 -9.28 -0.57 47.74
CA THR A 47 -8.52 -0.95 48.92
C THR A 47 -7.05 -0.65 48.68
N VAL A 48 -6.55 0.40 49.33
CA VAL A 48 -5.13 0.77 49.27
C VAL A 48 -4.32 -0.25 50.08
N ILE A 49 -3.45 -0.98 49.39
CA ILE A 49 -2.47 -1.88 50.04
C ILE A 49 -1.20 -1.10 50.37
N ASP A 50 -0.43 -1.56 51.35
CA ASP A 50 0.89 -0.99 51.60
C ASP A 50 1.90 -1.42 50.51
N TYR A 51 3.03 -0.72 50.45
CA TYR A 51 4.03 -0.98 49.41
C TYR A 51 4.66 -2.38 49.51
N ALA A 52 4.71 -2.96 50.71
CA ALA A 52 5.14 -4.35 50.91
C ALA A 52 4.07 -5.37 50.48
N GLY A 53 2.78 -4.99 50.57
CA GLY A 53 1.62 -5.81 50.22
C GLY A 53 1.55 -6.18 48.74
N LEU A 54 2.20 -5.41 47.86
CA LEU A 54 2.40 -5.76 46.45
C LEU A 54 3.00 -7.17 46.30
N TYR A 55 4.01 -7.52 47.10
CA TYR A 55 4.62 -8.85 47.05
C TYR A 55 3.67 -9.97 47.46
N VAL A 56 2.67 -9.67 48.28
CA VAL A 56 1.62 -10.62 48.63
C VAL A 56 0.58 -10.68 47.50
N THR A 57 0.38 -9.62 46.74
CA THR A 57 -0.51 -9.60 45.56
C THR A 57 0.06 -10.47 44.45
N TYR A 58 1.37 -10.34 44.18
CA TYR A 58 2.09 -11.10 43.14
C TYR A 58 2.02 -12.62 43.30
N GLN A 59 1.83 -13.14 44.52
CA GLN A 59 1.57 -14.57 44.77
C GLN A 59 0.35 -15.13 44.03
N THR A 60 -0.54 -14.24 43.55
CA THR A 60 -1.76 -14.61 42.84
C THR A 60 -1.89 -13.92 41.49
N SER A 61 -1.33 -12.72 41.32
CA SER A 61 -1.52 -11.91 40.10
C SER A 61 -0.43 -12.08 39.05
N ASP A 62 0.78 -12.47 39.45
CA ASP A 62 1.98 -12.45 38.60
C ASP A 62 2.79 -13.74 38.78
N ILE A 63 2.10 -14.88 38.94
CA ILE A 63 2.72 -16.20 38.86
C ILE A 63 2.60 -16.70 37.41
N ASP A 64 3.69 -17.20 36.86
CA ASP A 64 3.67 -17.77 35.53
C ASP A 64 2.91 -19.09 35.50
N ASN A 65 1.72 -19.00 34.91
CA ASN A 65 0.83 -20.12 34.60
C ASN A 65 0.51 -20.14 33.09
N PHE A 66 1.19 -19.33 32.28
CA PHE A 66 0.80 -19.04 30.91
C PHE A 66 1.87 -19.46 29.90
N PHE A 67 3.14 -19.16 30.17
CA PHE A 67 4.26 -19.51 29.30
C PHE A 67 4.83 -20.88 29.69
N GLU A 68 5.88 -20.94 30.51
CA GLU A 68 6.49 -22.19 31.00
C GLU A 68 5.61 -22.91 32.02
N LYS A 69 4.77 -22.17 32.74
CA LYS A 69 3.86 -22.68 33.78
C LYS A 69 4.61 -23.36 34.92
N ASP A 70 5.79 -22.84 35.24
CA ASP A 70 6.70 -23.40 36.24
C ASP A 70 6.43 -22.88 37.67
N GLY A 71 5.47 -21.96 37.81
CA GLY A 71 5.11 -21.35 39.09
C GLY A 71 6.10 -20.28 39.56
N SER A 72 7.00 -19.83 38.69
CA SER A 72 7.85 -18.67 38.92
C SER A 72 7.05 -17.36 38.88
N VAL A 73 7.72 -16.26 39.19
CA VAL A 73 7.21 -14.90 39.02
C VAL A 73 7.22 -14.58 37.53
N LEU A 74 6.07 -14.21 36.99
CA LEU A 74 5.94 -13.79 35.60
C LEU A 74 6.45 -12.36 35.44
N ASP A 75 7.71 -12.25 35.05
CA ASP A 75 8.44 -11.01 34.83
C ASP A 75 8.47 -10.66 33.34
N MET A 76 7.71 -9.62 32.95
CA MET A 76 7.62 -9.16 31.56
C MET A 76 8.96 -8.71 30.93
N TYR A 77 10.00 -8.50 31.74
CA TYR A 77 11.33 -8.08 31.29
C TYR A 77 12.35 -9.22 31.25
N SER A 78 12.03 -10.42 31.74
CA SER A 78 12.82 -11.63 31.54
C SER A 78 12.14 -12.63 30.62
N GLU A 79 10.81 -12.60 30.59
CA GLU A 79 9.98 -13.58 29.91
C GLU A 79 10.34 -13.76 28.43
N ASN A 80 10.44 -15.02 28.01
CA ASN A 80 10.70 -15.44 26.65
C ASN A 80 9.50 -16.26 26.10
N PRO A 81 8.54 -15.64 25.41
CA PRO A 81 7.31 -16.33 25.00
C PRO A 81 7.51 -17.54 24.08
N ALA A 82 8.69 -17.70 23.48
CA ALA A 82 9.02 -18.77 22.54
C ALA A 82 9.90 -19.89 23.15
N GLY A 83 10.29 -19.81 24.42
CA GLY A 83 11.15 -20.80 25.06
C GLY A 83 11.58 -20.41 26.47
N THR A 84 12.51 -21.14 27.05
CA THR A 84 12.89 -20.91 28.46
C THR A 84 13.42 -19.50 28.71
N ASP A 85 12.97 -18.92 29.82
CA ASP A 85 13.48 -17.68 30.37
C ASP A 85 14.99 -17.70 30.62
N PRO A 86 15.69 -16.56 30.43
CA PRO A 86 17.10 -16.44 30.73
C PRO A 86 17.39 -16.61 32.23
N TYR A 87 16.41 -16.31 33.08
CA TYR A 87 16.42 -16.49 34.53
C TYR A 87 14.98 -16.38 35.04
N ASN A 88 14.69 -17.03 36.18
CA ASN A 88 13.37 -16.99 36.80
C ASN A 88 13.48 -16.79 38.33
N TYR A 89 12.38 -16.35 38.93
CA TYR A 89 12.30 -16.11 40.37
C TYR A 89 11.14 -16.89 40.98
N SER A 90 11.36 -17.53 42.12
CA SER A 90 10.25 -17.92 42.98
C SER A 90 9.70 -16.69 43.71
N ILE A 91 8.47 -16.81 44.23
CA ILE A 91 7.85 -15.74 45.02
C ILE A 91 8.50 -15.53 46.41
N ALA A 92 9.54 -16.29 46.74
CA ALA A 92 10.22 -16.25 48.02
C ALA A 92 10.83 -14.87 48.32
N ALA A 93 10.74 -14.44 49.58
CA ALA A 93 11.25 -13.14 50.00
C ALA A 93 12.77 -12.97 49.81
N THR A 94 13.51 -14.08 49.74
CA THR A 94 14.97 -14.11 49.52
C THR A 94 15.39 -13.75 48.10
N GLN A 95 14.47 -13.78 47.12
CA GLN A 95 14.75 -13.40 45.73
C GLN A 95 14.29 -11.98 45.39
N ARG A 96 13.92 -11.19 46.40
CA ARG A 96 13.54 -9.77 46.26
C ARG A 96 14.72 -8.90 46.66
N CYS A 97 14.99 -7.83 45.92
CA CYS A 97 16.03 -6.88 46.35
C CYS A 97 15.80 -5.45 45.84
N GLY A 98 16.53 -4.51 46.45
CA GLY A 98 16.64 -3.12 45.97
C GLY A 98 18.03 -2.77 45.42
N ASN A 99 18.99 -3.70 45.46
CA ASN A 99 20.35 -3.52 44.97
C ASN A 99 20.73 -4.72 44.10
N TYR A 100 21.14 -4.47 42.86
CA TYR A 100 21.40 -5.49 41.84
C TYR A 100 22.60 -5.05 40.99
N THR A 101 23.35 -6.02 40.47
CA THR A 101 24.50 -5.78 39.58
C THR A 101 24.21 -6.31 38.17
N ASN A 102 23.66 -7.53 38.10
CA ASN A 102 23.38 -8.28 36.87
C ASN A 102 21.90 -8.61 36.76
N GLU A 103 21.45 -8.89 35.53
CA GLU A 103 20.17 -9.55 35.29
C GLU A 103 20.17 -10.94 35.95
N GLY A 104 19.05 -11.35 36.55
CA GLY A 104 18.94 -12.62 37.27
C GLY A 104 19.29 -12.56 38.76
N ASP A 105 19.77 -11.42 39.28
CA ASP A 105 20.15 -11.30 40.69
C ASP A 105 18.93 -11.40 41.62
N CYS A 106 17.84 -10.71 41.29
CA CYS A 106 16.62 -10.62 42.07
C CYS A 106 15.51 -9.93 41.26
N TYR A 107 14.26 -10.05 41.70
CA TYR A 107 13.17 -9.20 41.22
C TYR A 107 12.85 -8.05 42.18
N ASN A 108 12.28 -6.97 41.64
CA ASN A 108 11.79 -5.80 42.34
C ASN A 108 10.43 -5.37 41.76
N ARG A 109 9.83 -4.30 42.30
CA ARG A 109 8.59 -3.71 41.80
C ARG A 109 8.91 -2.66 40.74
N GLU A 110 8.45 -2.88 39.53
CA GLU A 110 8.50 -1.93 38.43
C GLU A 110 7.23 -1.09 38.41
N HIS A 111 7.40 0.22 38.47
CA HIS A 111 6.30 1.17 38.29
C HIS A 111 6.25 1.59 36.82
N ILE A 112 5.36 0.98 36.03
CA ILE A 112 5.26 1.27 34.58
C ILE A 112 5.10 2.77 34.31
N ILE A 113 4.35 3.48 35.17
CA ILE A 113 4.40 4.93 35.28
C ILE A 113 5.38 5.29 36.42
N PRO A 114 6.52 5.95 36.15
CA PRO A 114 7.54 6.17 37.17
C PRO A 114 7.04 6.93 38.39
N GLN A 115 7.55 6.59 39.56
CA GLN A 115 7.16 7.23 40.81
C GLN A 115 7.37 8.76 40.83
N SER A 116 8.33 9.26 40.04
CA SER A 116 8.58 10.70 39.87
C SER A 116 7.39 11.47 39.27
N VAL A 117 6.46 10.80 38.58
CA VAL A 117 5.26 11.42 38.00
C VAL A 117 4.27 11.85 39.10
N PHE A 118 4.28 11.16 40.24
CA PHE A 118 3.32 11.37 41.32
C PHE A 118 3.97 11.55 42.70
N ASN A 119 5.28 11.79 42.75
CA ASN A 119 6.06 12.03 43.97
C ASN A 119 5.89 10.93 45.03
N GLU A 120 5.82 9.66 44.61
CA GLU A 120 5.66 8.50 45.51
C GLU A 120 4.39 8.55 46.38
N LEU A 121 3.41 9.38 46.02
CA LEU A 121 2.20 9.57 46.79
C LEU A 121 1.26 8.35 46.73
N SER A 122 0.65 8.06 47.87
CA SER A 122 -0.47 7.13 47.97
C SER A 122 -1.72 7.72 47.29
N PRO A 123 -2.55 6.90 46.62
CA PRO A 123 -2.47 5.45 46.54
C PRO A 123 -1.70 4.89 45.32
N MET A 124 -1.15 5.76 44.46
CA MET A 124 -0.45 5.35 43.23
C MET A 124 0.76 4.47 43.51
N VAL A 125 1.52 4.76 44.57
CA VAL A 125 2.77 4.06 44.91
C VAL A 125 2.62 2.55 45.12
N SER A 126 1.40 2.06 45.40
CA SER A 126 1.13 0.65 45.72
C SER A 126 -0.02 0.03 44.93
N ASP A 127 -0.43 0.63 43.82
CA ASP A 127 -1.50 0.10 42.96
C ASP A 127 -0.99 -0.95 41.97
N ALA A 128 -1.30 -2.22 42.22
CA ALA A 128 -0.81 -3.34 41.42
C ALA A 128 -1.26 -3.30 39.96
N HIS A 129 -2.30 -2.56 39.58
CA HIS A 129 -2.74 -2.52 38.18
C HIS A 129 -1.70 -1.97 37.23
N PHE A 130 -0.74 -1.16 37.69
CA PHE A 130 0.39 -0.68 36.86
C PHE A 130 1.77 -0.95 37.47
N ILE A 131 1.83 -1.71 38.57
CA ILE A 131 3.08 -2.07 39.24
C ILE A 131 3.29 -3.58 39.17
N THR A 132 4.30 -4.00 38.43
CA THR A 132 4.58 -5.41 38.12
C THR A 132 5.87 -5.86 38.80
N PRO A 133 6.03 -7.15 39.11
CA PRO A 133 7.33 -7.68 39.50
C PRO A 133 8.21 -7.82 38.25
N THR A 134 9.43 -7.28 38.30
CA THR A 134 10.42 -7.45 37.23
C THR A 134 11.83 -7.56 37.76
N ASP A 135 12.74 -8.05 36.93
CA ASP A 135 14.17 -8.10 37.19
C ASP A 135 14.68 -6.75 37.69
N GLY A 136 15.40 -6.78 38.81
CA GLY A 136 15.92 -5.56 39.42
C GLY A 136 16.85 -4.80 38.47
N LYS A 137 17.73 -5.50 37.75
CA LYS A 137 18.67 -4.88 36.82
C LYS A 137 17.94 -4.27 35.63
N VAL A 138 16.99 -4.97 35.02
CA VAL A 138 16.23 -4.43 33.88
C VAL A 138 15.36 -3.25 34.30
N ASN A 139 14.71 -3.31 35.46
CA ASN A 139 14.03 -2.15 36.08
C ASN A 139 15.00 -0.97 36.23
N GLY A 140 16.21 -1.21 36.73
CA GLY A 140 17.27 -0.19 36.80
C GLY A 140 17.72 0.38 35.45
N ILE A 141 17.78 -0.46 34.40
CA ILE A 141 18.08 -0.02 33.03
C ILE A 141 16.96 0.87 32.51
N ARG A 142 15.70 0.49 32.73
CA ARG A 142 14.52 1.25 32.34
C ARG A 142 14.47 2.61 33.06
N SER A 143 14.85 2.67 34.33
CA SER A 143 14.89 3.91 35.13
C SER A 143 13.54 4.66 35.11
N ASN A 144 13.51 5.94 34.73
CA ASN A 144 12.28 6.70 34.50
C ASN A 144 12.02 6.97 33.02
N TYR A 145 12.68 6.26 32.11
CA TYR A 145 12.51 6.46 30.68
C TYR A 145 11.11 6.02 30.23
N PRO A 146 10.45 6.80 29.33
CA PRO A 146 9.14 6.43 28.82
C PRO A 146 9.24 5.21 27.91
N HIS A 147 8.15 4.48 27.81
CA HIS A 147 8.06 3.34 26.91
C HIS A 147 7.89 3.82 25.46
N SER A 148 8.71 3.33 24.53
CA SER A 148 8.58 3.62 23.11
C SER A 148 9.43 2.66 22.28
N VAL A 149 9.25 2.68 20.95
CA VAL A 149 10.09 1.92 20.03
C VAL A 149 11.48 2.55 19.96
N VAL A 150 12.51 1.73 20.10
CA VAL A 150 13.91 2.13 20.05
C VAL A 150 14.42 2.03 18.61
N VAL A 151 14.94 3.15 18.07
CA VAL A 151 15.59 3.17 16.75
C VAL A 151 16.98 2.52 16.82
N THR A 152 17.79 3.01 17.75
CA THR A 152 19.18 2.59 17.92
C THR A 152 19.35 2.14 19.37
N PRO A 153 19.49 0.82 19.63
CA PRO A 153 19.67 0.32 20.97
C PRO A 153 21.03 0.74 21.51
N SER A 154 21.05 1.35 22.69
CA SER A 154 22.25 1.56 23.50
C SER A 154 22.50 0.38 24.44
N GLN A 155 21.43 -0.32 24.86
CA GLN A 155 21.49 -1.57 25.61
C GLN A 155 20.36 -2.51 25.15
N THR A 156 20.60 -3.81 25.28
CA THR A 156 19.60 -4.85 25.02
C THR A 156 19.70 -5.88 26.15
N THR A 157 18.56 -6.14 26.78
CA THR A 157 18.41 -7.10 27.88
C THR A 157 18.37 -8.53 27.35
N LEU A 158 18.50 -9.52 28.23
CA LEU A 158 18.56 -10.92 27.80
C LEU A 158 17.26 -11.42 27.14
N ASN A 159 16.10 -10.85 27.49
CA ASN A 159 14.84 -11.18 26.83
C ASN A 159 14.61 -10.44 25.51
N GLY A 160 15.48 -9.47 25.17
CA GLY A 160 15.39 -8.69 23.94
C GLY A 160 14.75 -7.31 24.09
N SER A 161 14.32 -6.90 25.28
CA SER A 161 13.91 -5.51 25.55
C SER A 161 15.11 -4.57 25.38
N LYS A 162 14.86 -3.34 24.94
CA LYS A 162 15.92 -2.40 24.52
C LYS A 162 15.82 -1.06 25.25
N LEU A 163 16.96 -0.49 25.59
CA LEU A 163 17.08 0.93 25.91
C LEU A 163 17.74 1.63 24.72
N GLY A 164 17.25 2.78 24.30
CA GLY A 164 17.87 3.54 23.21
C GLY A 164 17.11 4.78 22.79
N THR A 165 17.43 5.33 21.62
CA THR A 165 16.82 6.57 21.13
C THR A 165 15.40 6.36 20.60
N SER A 166 14.50 7.25 20.97
CA SER A 166 13.07 7.24 20.62
C SER A 166 12.78 7.34 19.11
N THR A 167 11.73 6.65 18.66
CA THR A 167 11.03 6.92 17.38
C THR A 167 9.91 7.96 17.51
N THR A 168 9.45 8.26 18.73
CA THR A 168 8.25 9.09 18.96
C THR A 168 8.48 10.53 18.52
N ALA A 169 7.63 11.00 17.60
CA ALA A 169 7.67 12.37 17.11
C ALA A 169 7.57 13.39 18.27
N GLY A 170 8.48 14.37 18.29
CA GLY A 170 8.54 15.39 19.32
C GLY A 170 9.30 15.02 20.60
N TYR A 171 9.88 13.80 20.69
CA TYR A 171 10.71 13.39 21.82
C TYR A 171 12.02 12.74 21.35
N SER A 172 13.16 13.29 21.78
CA SER A 172 14.51 12.86 21.39
C SER A 172 15.31 12.21 22.53
N GLY A 173 14.70 12.01 23.71
CA GLY A 173 15.34 11.35 24.84
C GLY A 173 15.45 9.84 24.67
N LEU A 174 16.05 9.19 25.68
CA LEU A 174 16.08 7.73 25.75
C LEU A 174 14.69 7.17 26.09
N VAL A 175 14.39 6.01 25.54
CA VAL A 175 13.15 5.25 25.76
C VAL A 175 13.48 3.79 26.00
N PHE A 176 12.57 3.11 26.70
CA PHE A 176 12.65 1.66 26.90
C PHE A 176 11.60 0.97 26.02
N GLU A 177 12.04 0.01 25.20
CA GLU A 177 11.19 -0.81 24.36
C GLU A 177 11.06 -2.21 24.98
N PRO A 178 9.88 -2.60 25.48
CA PRO A 178 9.61 -3.98 25.88
C PRO A 178 9.47 -4.87 24.62
N ILE A 179 9.59 -6.19 24.80
CA ILE A 179 9.26 -7.13 23.71
C ILE A 179 7.78 -7.04 23.29
N ASP A 180 7.48 -7.49 22.08
CA ASP A 180 6.16 -7.31 21.47
C ASP A 180 5.01 -7.92 22.27
N GLU A 181 5.25 -9.04 22.97
CA GLU A 181 4.26 -9.75 23.80
C GLU A 181 3.66 -8.91 24.94
N PHE A 182 4.35 -7.86 25.39
CA PHE A 182 3.89 -7.05 26.54
C PHE A 182 3.57 -5.60 26.19
N LYS A 183 3.61 -5.24 24.90
CA LYS A 183 3.37 -3.87 24.46
C LYS A 183 1.93 -3.42 24.74
N GLY A 184 0.96 -4.29 24.50
CA GLY A 184 -0.46 -4.04 24.77
C GLY A 184 -0.77 -4.02 26.26
N ASP A 185 -0.15 -4.92 27.04
CA ASP A 185 -0.24 -4.93 28.51
C ASP A 185 0.17 -3.57 29.07
N ILE A 186 1.37 -3.12 28.70
CA ILE A 186 1.91 -1.81 29.11
C ILE A 186 1.00 -0.68 28.64
N ALA A 187 0.46 -0.75 27.42
CA ALA A 187 -0.48 0.26 26.93
C ALA A 187 -1.74 0.36 27.80
N ARG A 188 -2.34 -0.78 28.16
CA ARG A 188 -3.51 -0.86 29.03
C ARG A 188 -3.20 -0.41 30.47
N MET A 189 -1.97 -0.56 30.95
CA MET A 189 -1.52 0.02 32.22
C MET A 189 -1.42 1.55 32.17
N TYR A 190 -0.95 2.14 31.06
CA TYR A 190 -0.99 3.59 30.84
C TYR A 190 -2.42 4.13 30.79
N PHE A 191 -3.31 3.50 30.01
CA PHE A 191 -4.72 3.88 29.92
C PHE A 191 -5.43 3.79 31.28
N TYR A 192 -5.17 2.71 32.03
CA TYR A 192 -5.64 2.56 33.40
C TYR A 192 -5.17 3.71 34.28
N PHE A 193 -3.87 3.99 34.33
CA PHE A 193 -3.31 5.02 35.18
C PHE A 193 -3.93 6.40 34.88
N ALA A 194 -3.99 6.77 33.60
CA ALA A 194 -4.58 8.03 33.15
C ALA A 194 -6.07 8.16 33.53
N THR A 195 -6.80 7.05 33.58
CA THR A 195 -8.23 7.02 33.95
C THR A 195 -8.42 7.02 35.45
N ARG A 196 -7.78 6.07 36.14
CA ARG A 196 -7.88 5.91 37.59
C ARG A 196 -7.46 7.17 38.32
N TYR A 197 -6.41 7.85 37.86
CA TYR A 197 -5.83 9.00 38.55
C TYR A 197 -6.14 10.34 37.89
N GLU A 198 -7.20 10.41 37.07
CA GLU A 198 -7.60 11.57 36.26
C GLU A 198 -7.39 12.91 36.99
N ASN A 199 -7.90 13.06 38.21
CA ASN A 199 -7.79 14.29 39.00
C ASN A 199 -6.86 14.20 40.22
N THR A 200 -5.98 13.20 40.27
CA THR A 200 -5.10 12.92 41.42
C THR A 200 -3.64 13.28 41.13
N VAL A 201 -3.16 13.11 39.90
CA VAL A 201 -1.78 13.44 39.52
C VAL A 201 -1.66 14.94 39.27
N ALA A 202 -0.79 15.60 40.02
CA ALA A 202 -0.54 17.03 39.87
C ALA A 202 0.17 17.33 38.54
N GLY A 203 -0.53 17.97 37.61
CA GLY A 203 0.02 18.53 36.38
C GLY A 203 0.50 17.53 35.34
N TYR A 204 0.46 16.22 35.60
CA TYR A 204 0.91 15.16 34.67
C TYR A 204 2.26 15.45 34.01
N ASN A 205 3.21 15.99 34.79
CA ASN A 205 4.51 16.41 34.27
C ASN A 205 5.44 15.21 34.08
N TYR A 206 5.47 14.69 32.85
CA TYR A 206 6.32 13.58 32.45
C TYR A 206 6.58 13.63 30.95
N ALA A 207 7.72 13.08 30.51
CA ALA A 207 7.98 12.90 29.09
C ALA A 207 6.85 12.07 28.46
N MET A 208 6.40 12.47 27.27
CA MET A 208 5.25 11.88 26.56
C MET A 208 3.85 12.22 27.12
N PHE A 209 3.76 12.95 28.23
CA PHE A 209 2.50 13.51 28.71
C PHE A 209 2.31 14.95 28.21
N ASN A 210 1.07 15.39 28.09
CA ASN A 210 0.70 16.72 27.58
C ASN A 210 0.27 17.69 28.69
N ASN A 211 0.53 17.34 29.95
CA ASN A 211 0.19 18.10 31.16
C ASN A 211 -1.31 18.32 31.41
N THR A 212 -2.19 17.58 30.72
CA THR A 212 -3.65 17.62 30.95
C THR A 212 -4.13 16.42 31.77
N SER A 213 -5.14 16.60 32.60
CA SER A 213 -5.77 15.51 33.36
C SER A 213 -6.72 14.65 32.51
N ASN A 214 -7.36 15.22 31.50
CA ASN A 214 -8.31 14.52 30.64
C ASN A 214 -7.60 13.68 29.57
N GLN A 215 -6.71 14.26 28.77
CA GLN A 215 -6.06 13.54 27.67
C GLN A 215 -4.81 12.80 28.12
N VAL A 216 -4.04 13.40 29.03
CA VAL A 216 -2.77 12.92 29.63
C VAL A 216 -1.61 12.78 28.64
N PHE A 217 -1.82 12.18 27.48
CA PHE A 217 -0.76 11.81 26.55
C PHE A 217 -0.53 12.86 25.46
N THR A 218 0.71 13.01 24.98
CA THR A 218 0.94 13.68 23.70
C THR A 218 0.33 12.85 22.56
N THR A 219 -0.03 13.50 21.45
CA THR A 219 -0.63 12.80 20.30
C THR A 219 0.27 11.68 19.77
N ALA A 220 1.57 11.92 19.68
CA ALA A 220 2.52 10.92 19.17
C ALA A 220 2.59 9.68 20.08
N PHE A 221 2.59 9.89 21.40
CA PHE A 221 2.60 8.78 22.34
C PHE A 221 1.26 8.06 22.39
N LEU A 222 0.15 8.79 22.36
CA LEU A 222 -1.18 8.19 22.29
C LEU A 222 -1.33 7.27 21.07
N ASN A 223 -0.91 7.72 19.89
CA ASN A 223 -0.97 6.90 18.67
C ASN A 223 -0.17 5.61 18.81
N GLN A 224 0.97 5.65 19.49
CA GLN A 224 1.76 4.47 19.78
C GLN A 224 1.05 3.54 20.75
N LEU A 225 0.50 4.05 21.85
CA LEU A 225 -0.27 3.25 22.81
C LEU A 225 -1.48 2.59 22.15
N LEU A 226 -2.18 3.28 21.25
CA LEU A 226 -3.26 2.73 20.44
C LEU A 226 -2.76 1.63 19.49
N ALA A 227 -1.61 1.82 18.85
CA ALA A 227 -1.00 0.80 18.00
C ALA A 227 -0.62 -0.45 18.80
N TRP A 228 0.04 -0.29 19.94
CA TRP A 228 0.43 -1.38 20.83
C TRP A 228 -0.78 -2.14 21.38
N HIS A 229 -1.82 -1.42 21.83
CA HIS A 229 -3.08 -2.02 22.27
C HIS A 229 -3.75 -2.89 21.18
N ASN A 230 -3.68 -2.47 19.92
CA ASN A 230 -4.27 -3.20 18.80
C ASN A 230 -3.41 -4.38 18.32
N GLN A 231 -2.08 -4.25 18.39
CA GLN A 231 -1.14 -5.29 17.96
C GLN A 231 -1.01 -6.43 18.98
N ASP A 232 -1.18 -6.12 20.26
CA ASP A 232 -1.15 -7.07 21.37
C ASP A 232 -2.51 -7.01 22.12
N PRO A 233 -3.51 -7.80 21.70
CA PRO A 233 -4.84 -7.85 22.32
C PRO A 233 -4.81 -8.37 23.75
N VAL A 234 -5.91 -8.17 24.49
CA VAL A 234 -6.02 -8.63 25.88
C VAL A 234 -5.78 -10.14 25.98
N SER A 235 -4.79 -10.51 26.80
CA SER A 235 -4.38 -11.91 26.96
C SER A 235 -5.11 -12.61 28.12
N ALA A 236 -5.08 -13.95 28.14
CA ALA A 236 -5.60 -14.71 29.27
C ALA A 236 -4.84 -14.40 30.59
N ARG A 237 -3.55 -14.07 30.48
CA ARG A 237 -2.71 -13.62 31.59
C ARG A 237 -3.27 -12.33 32.20
N GLU A 238 -3.55 -11.32 31.39
CA GLU A 238 -4.09 -10.06 31.87
C GLU A 238 -5.45 -10.21 32.55
N ILE A 239 -6.33 -11.04 32.00
CA ILE A 239 -7.64 -11.33 32.61
C ILE A 239 -7.43 -11.96 34.00
N ALA A 240 -6.55 -12.95 34.12
CA ALA A 240 -6.24 -13.58 35.40
C ALA A 240 -5.60 -12.61 36.40
N ARG A 241 -4.66 -11.78 35.94
CA ARG A 241 -4.02 -10.72 36.72
C ARG A 241 -5.04 -9.71 37.23
N ASN A 242 -5.92 -9.21 36.37
CA ASN A 242 -6.98 -8.26 36.72
C ASN A 242 -7.95 -8.86 37.78
N ASN A 243 -8.26 -10.16 37.66
CA ASN A 243 -9.06 -10.89 38.66
C ASN A 243 -8.36 -11.00 40.01
N ALA A 244 -7.09 -11.38 40.03
CA ALA A 244 -6.31 -11.50 41.27
C ALA A 244 -6.14 -10.15 41.97
N ILE A 245 -5.89 -9.08 41.20
CA ILE A 245 -5.79 -7.71 41.75
C ILE A 245 -7.16 -7.26 42.27
N TYR A 246 -8.26 -7.55 41.58
CA TYR A 246 -9.60 -7.23 42.07
C TYR A 246 -9.89 -7.86 43.43
N ALA A 247 -9.48 -9.11 43.66
CA ALA A 247 -9.65 -9.77 44.96
C ALA A 247 -8.86 -9.09 46.11
N ARG A 248 -7.89 -8.23 45.77
CA ARG A 248 -6.97 -7.57 46.71
C ARG A 248 -7.25 -6.08 46.90
N GLN A 249 -7.51 -5.38 45.79
CA GLN A 249 -7.73 -3.94 45.76
C GLN A 249 -9.20 -3.56 45.53
N ASN A 250 -10.08 -4.51 45.21
CA ASN A 250 -11.51 -4.29 44.95
C ASN A 250 -11.79 -3.26 43.83
N ASN A 251 -10.84 -3.05 42.92
CA ASN A 251 -11.04 -2.31 41.68
C ASN A 251 -10.47 -3.07 40.48
N ARG A 252 -10.98 -2.73 39.30
CA ARG A 252 -10.69 -3.41 38.03
C ARG A 252 -9.95 -2.48 37.08
N ASN A 253 -9.11 -3.03 36.20
CA ASN A 253 -8.66 -2.34 35.01
C ASN A 253 -9.75 -2.45 33.91
N PRO A 254 -10.47 -1.35 33.58
CA PRO A 254 -11.55 -1.39 32.60
C PRO A 254 -11.09 -1.72 31.19
N PHE A 255 -9.82 -1.49 30.86
CA PHE A 255 -9.26 -1.74 29.52
C PHE A 255 -8.87 -3.19 29.30
N ILE A 256 -8.81 -3.99 30.38
CA ILE A 256 -8.70 -5.45 30.31
C ILE A 256 -10.10 -6.06 30.22
N ASP A 257 -11.05 -5.57 31.03
CA ASP A 257 -12.42 -6.10 31.03
C ASP A 257 -13.22 -5.74 29.76
N ASN A 258 -12.98 -4.55 29.21
CA ASN A 258 -13.65 -4.03 28.02
C ASN A 258 -12.63 -3.25 27.15
N PRO A 259 -11.80 -3.94 26.33
CA PRO A 259 -10.75 -3.30 25.54
C PRO A 259 -11.26 -2.22 24.57
N ASN A 260 -12.51 -2.32 24.10
CA ASN A 260 -13.13 -1.31 23.23
C ASN A 260 -13.16 0.09 23.86
N TYR A 261 -13.18 0.20 25.20
CA TYR A 261 -13.12 1.49 25.88
C TYR A 261 -11.87 2.30 25.54
N VAL A 262 -10.76 1.66 25.15
CA VAL A 262 -9.57 2.38 24.67
C VAL A 262 -9.92 3.22 23.44
N THR A 263 -10.60 2.62 22.46
CA THR A 263 -11.04 3.33 21.26
C THR A 263 -12.17 4.32 21.56
N GLU A 264 -13.15 3.95 22.37
CA GLU A 264 -14.28 4.82 22.72
C GLU A 264 -13.88 6.06 23.53
N ILE A 265 -12.70 6.06 24.17
CA ILE A 265 -12.19 7.21 24.95
C ILE A 265 -11.16 8.01 24.17
N TRP A 266 -10.08 7.37 23.71
CA TRP A 266 -8.92 8.07 23.15
C TRP A 266 -8.85 8.07 21.63
N LYS A 267 -9.62 7.19 20.97
CA LYS A 267 -9.92 7.35 19.55
C LYS A 267 -11.19 8.20 19.35
N ALA A 268 -11.95 8.48 20.41
CA ALA A 268 -13.06 9.43 20.42
C ALA A 268 -12.59 10.89 20.48
N GLY A 269 -11.65 11.23 19.60
CA GLY A 269 -11.66 12.49 18.87
C GLY A 269 -11.80 12.09 17.41
N THR A 270 -13.07 12.00 16.96
CA THR A 270 -13.55 11.51 15.65
C THR A 270 -13.45 10.00 15.44
N VAL A 271 -14.45 9.24 15.91
CA VAL A 271 -15.02 8.27 14.97
C VAL A 271 -15.82 9.14 14.03
N ASP A 272 -15.28 9.38 12.84
CA ASP A 272 -16.11 9.93 11.80
C ASP A 272 -17.25 8.94 11.54
N THR A 273 -18.48 9.43 11.57
CA THR A 273 -19.67 8.63 11.21
C THR A 273 -20.36 9.21 9.99
N GLU A 274 -19.93 10.38 9.55
CA GLU A 274 -20.39 10.98 8.33
C GLU A 274 -19.57 10.37 7.21
N ALA A 275 -20.27 9.83 6.22
CA ALA A 275 -19.61 9.27 5.07
C ALA A 275 -19.15 10.42 4.15
N PRO A 276 -18.02 10.25 3.44
CA PRO A 276 -17.63 11.20 2.43
C PRO A 276 -18.73 11.42 1.39
N THR A 277 -18.77 12.61 0.81
CA THR A 277 -19.57 12.85 -0.41
C THR A 277 -19.09 11.97 -1.57
N ALA A 278 -19.97 11.70 -2.53
CA ALA A 278 -19.57 10.96 -3.72
C ALA A 278 -18.56 11.76 -4.56
N PRO A 279 -17.51 11.12 -5.11
CA PRO A 279 -16.65 11.76 -6.10
C PRO A 279 -17.46 12.28 -7.28
N THR A 280 -17.09 13.44 -7.82
CA THR A 280 -17.78 14.08 -8.95
C THR A 280 -16.85 14.23 -10.16
N ASN A 281 -17.42 14.52 -11.34
CA ASN A 281 -16.67 14.71 -12.58
C ASN A 281 -15.71 13.56 -12.92
N LEU A 282 -16.13 12.32 -12.62
CA LEU A 282 -15.39 11.13 -13.06
C LEU A 282 -15.39 11.08 -14.59
N VAL A 283 -14.19 11.06 -15.17
CA VAL A 283 -13.98 10.96 -16.62
C VAL A 283 -12.87 9.97 -16.95
N VAL A 284 -13.03 9.27 -18.07
CA VAL A 284 -11.95 8.51 -18.70
C VAL A 284 -11.16 9.49 -19.56
N THR A 285 -9.90 9.74 -19.23
CA THR A 285 -9.06 10.71 -19.95
C THR A 285 -8.24 10.07 -21.07
N GLU A 286 -7.95 8.78 -20.94
CA GLU A 286 -7.15 8.03 -21.90
C GLU A 286 -7.55 6.55 -21.86
N THR A 287 -7.53 5.91 -23.02
CA THR A 287 -7.71 4.46 -23.15
C THR A 287 -6.64 3.90 -24.08
N THR A 288 -6.01 2.80 -23.67
CA THR A 288 -5.13 2.00 -24.52
C THR A 288 -5.84 0.69 -24.89
N THR A 289 -5.08 -0.23 -25.46
CA THR A 289 -5.52 -1.58 -25.82
C THR A 289 -5.80 -2.45 -24.59
N ASN A 290 -5.18 -2.13 -23.45
CA ASN A 290 -5.21 -2.93 -22.23
C ASN A 290 -5.43 -2.12 -20.94
N ALA A 291 -5.66 -0.81 -21.04
CA ALA A 291 -5.78 0.07 -19.90
C ALA A 291 -6.73 1.26 -20.11
N ALA A 292 -7.20 1.85 -19.02
CA ALA A 292 -7.96 3.09 -19.01
C ALA A 292 -7.50 3.99 -17.86
N THR A 293 -7.22 5.26 -18.15
CA THR A 293 -6.87 6.28 -17.15
C THR A 293 -8.12 7.06 -16.75
N LEU A 294 -8.36 7.16 -15.45
CA LEU A 294 -9.50 7.82 -14.83
C LEU A 294 -9.03 9.05 -14.05
N THR A 295 -9.78 10.15 -14.13
CA THR A 295 -9.62 11.31 -13.25
C THR A 295 -10.96 11.77 -12.70
N TRP A 296 -10.96 12.39 -11.52
CA TRP A 296 -12.18 12.88 -10.88
C TRP A 296 -11.90 14.10 -10.00
N THR A 297 -12.97 14.79 -9.61
CA THR A 297 -12.93 15.80 -8.54
C THR A 297 -13.05 15.11 -7.19
N ALA A 298 -12.18 15.50 -6.26
CA ALA A 298 -12.12 14.91 -4.92
C ALA A 298 -13.46 14.97 -4.19
N ALA A 299 -13.73 13.94 -3.39
CA ALA A 299 -14.80 13.95 -2.42
C ALA A 299 -14.47 14.92 -1.27
N ALA A 300 -15.48 15.49 -0.64
CA ALA A 300 -15.39 16.23 0.61
C ALA A 300 -15.95 15.41 1.77
N ASP A 301 -15.40 15.65 2.94
CA ASP A 301 -15.71 14.97 4.20
C ASP A 301 -15.37 15.91 5.37
N ASN A 302 -15.99 15.70 6.53
CA ASN A 302 -15.81 16.53 7.73
C ASN A 302 -14.46 16.29 8.44
N VAL A 303 -13.84 15.12 8.29
CA VAL A 303 -12.50 14.84 8.82
C VAL A 303 -11.49 14.69 7.69
N GLY A 304 -11.83 13.91 6.66
CA GLY A 304 -11.03 13.79 5.46
C GLY A 304 -11.15 12.45 4.75
N VAL A 305 -11.09 12.52 3.42
CA VAL A 305 -11.06 11.34 2.54
C VAL A 305 -9.64 10.76 2.52
N THR A 306 -9.49 9.48 2.80
CA THR A 306 -8.21 8.76 2.81
C THR A 306 -7.97 7.95 1.55
N GLY A 307 -9.02 7.65 0.77
CA GLY A 307 -8.86 6.96 -0.51
C GLY A 307 -10.14 6.78 -1.30
N TYR A 308 -10.01 6.15 -2.46
CA TYR A 308 -11.06 5.87 -3.42
C TYR A 308 -10.97 4.41 -3.88
N ASP A 309 -12.05 3.66 -3.67
CA ASP A 309 -12.25 2.33 -4.24
C ASP A 309 -12.73 2.46 -5.68
N VAL A 310 -12.01 1.82 -6.61
CA VAL A 310 -12.29 1.90 -8.05
C VAL A 310 -12.91 0.60 -8.53
N TYR A 311 -14.13 0.67 -9.02
CA TYR A 311 -14.89 -0.49 -9.50
C TYR A 311 -14.90 -0.55 -11.02
N VAL A 312 -14.75 -1.76 -11.57
CA VAL A 312 -14.84 -2.09 -12.99
C VAL A 312 -15.92 -3.15 -13.16
N ASN A 313 -16.99 -2.85 -13.92
CA ASN A 313 -18.13 -3.75 -14.10
C ASN A 313 -18.65 -4.31 -12.76
N SER A 314 -18.83 -3.43 -11.78
CA SER A 314 -19.28 -3.75 -10.41
C SER A 314 -18.33 -4.59 -9.54
N THR A 315 -17.11 -4.88 -10.02
CA THR A 315 -16.08 -5.57 -9.24
C THR A 315 -15.02 -4.57 -8.78
N LEU A 316 -14.67 -4.59 -7.48
CA LEU A 316 -13.58 -3.77 -6.95
C LEU A 316 -12.26 -4.18 -7.62
N LYS A 317 -11.59 -3.23 -8.28
CA LYS A 317 -10.35 -3.48 -9.01
C LYS A 317 -9.11 -3.04 -8.23
N THR A 318 -9.18 -1.87 -7.58
CA THR A 318 -8.07 -1.31 -6.77
C THR A 318 -8.59 -0.21 -5.84
N SER A 319 -7.75 0.24 -4.90
CA SER A 319 -7.99 1.42 -4.06
C SER A 319 -6.79 2.36 -4.13
N VAL A 320 -7.03 3.66 -4.27
CA VAL A 320 -5.98 4.69 -4.45
C VAL A 320 -6.20 5.91 -3.57
N THR A 321 -5.15 6.67 -3.27
CA THR A 321 -5.22 7.90 -2.46
C THR A 321 -5.26 9.19 -3.29
N GLY A 322 -4.82 9.12 -4.56
CA GLY A 322 -4.85 10.24 -5.49
C GLY A 322 -6.22 10.44 -6.16
N ILE A 323 -6.33 11.48 -6.98
CA ILE A 323 -7.53 11.80 -7.80
C ILE A 323 -7.39 11.35 -9.27
N THR A 324 -6.42 10.48 -9.53
CA THR A 324 -6.13 9.89 -10.84
C THR A 324 -5.63 8.46 -10.66
N THR A 325 -5.97 7.58 -11.59
CA THR A 325 -5.46 6.20 -11.62
C THR A 325 -5.55 5.59 -13.01
N THR A 326 -4.67 4.64 -13.32
CA THR A 326 -4.72 3.85 -14.56
C THR A 326 -5.06 2.41 -14.22
N ILE A 327 -6.18 1.93 -14.76
CA ILE A 327 -6.61 0.54 -14.63
C ILE A 327 -6.03 -0.28 -15.76
N THR A 328 -5.16 -1.24 -15.44
CA THR A 328 -4.50 -2.12 -16.42
C THR A 328 -5.10 -3.53 -16.43
N GLY A 329 -4.71 -4.32 -17.44
CA GLY A 329 -5.16 -5.71 -17.62
C GLY A 329 -6.60 -5.81 -18.13
N LEU A 330 -7.07 -4.78 -18.84
CA LEU A 330 -8.33 -4.78 -19.55
C LEU A 330 -8.18 -5.53 -20.90
N ALA A 331 -9.25 -6.14 -21.38
CA ALA A 331 -9.30 -6.74 -22.70
C ALA A 331 -9.54 -5.66 -23.74
N ALA A 332 -8.93 -5.81 -24.92
CA ALA A 332 -9.11 -4.89 -26.03
C ALA A 332 -10.55 -4.90 -26.58
N GLU A 333 -10.91 -3.83 -27.31
CA GLU A 333 -12.25 -3.63 -27.90
C GLU A 333 -13.43 -3.86 -26.93
N THR A 334 -13.18 -3.74 -25.63
CA THR A 334 -14.16 -4.04 -24.60
C THR A 334 -14.57 -2.75 -23.90
N THR A 335 -15.87 -2.51 -23.85
CA THR A 335 -16.43 -1.41 -23.07
C THR A 335 -16.51 -1.82 -21.59
N TYR A 336 -15.90 -1.02 -20.74
CA TYR A 336 -15.93 -1.16 -19.30
C TYR A 336 -16.71 -0.01 -18.67
N THR A 337 -17.43 -0.31 -17.60
CA THR A 337 -18.10 0.70 -16.77
C THR A 337 -17.31 0.89 -15.48
N PHE A 338 -17.02 2.16 -15.16
CA PHE A 338 -16.25 2.57 -14.00
C PHE A 338 -17.09 3.43 -13.06
N TYR A 339 -16.94 3.22 -11.75
CA TYR A 339 -17.42 4.14 -10.72
C TYR A 339 -16.50 4.08 -9.50
N LEU A 340 -16.59 5.09 -8.64
CA LEU A 340 -15.77 5.19 -7.43
C LEU A 340 -16.63 5.27 -6.18
N ILE A 341 -16.07 4.79 -5.08
CA ILE A 341 -16.56 5.00 -3.72
C ILE A 341 -15.43 5.64 -2.91
N ALA A 342 -15.66 6.82 -2.33
CA ALA A 342 -14.70 7.46 -1.44
C ALA A 342 -14.73 6.81 -0.04
N ARG A 343 -13.57 6.76 0.61
CA ARG A 343 -13.34 6.21 1.95
C ARG A 343 -12.67 7.24 2.83
N ASP A 344 -13.03 7.28 4.11
CA ASP A 344 -12.33 8.04 5.15
C ASP A 344 -11.44 7.13 6.02
N ALA A 345 -10.83 7.69 7.07
CA ALA A 345 -9.95 6.98 7.98
C ALA A 345 -10.68 5.94 8.86
N ASP A 346 -11.99 6.12 9.06
CA ASP A 346 -12.84 5.27 9.88
C ASP A 346 -13.67 4.25 9.06
N ARG A 347 -13.39 4.17 7.76
CA ARG A 347 -13.94 3.24 6.75
C ARG A 347 -15.40 3.51 6.38
N ASN A 348 -15.94 4.71 6.59
CA ASN A 348 -17.21 5.08 6.00
C ASN A 348 -17.09 5.10 4.46
N ALA A 349 -18.20 4.80 3.80
CA ALA A 349 -18.27 4.70 2.34
C ALA A 349 -19.20 5.78 1.80
N SER A 350 -18.73 6.56 0.83
CA SER A 350 -19.64 7.42 0.07
C SER A 350 -20.68 6.59 -0.69
N VAL A 351 -21.77 7.22 -1.13
CA VAL A 351 -22.52 6.66 -2.27
C VAL A 351 -21.62 6.60 -3.50
N ALA A 352 -21.90 5.68 -4.42
CA ALA A 352 -21.14 5.56 -5.66
C ALA A 352 -21.19 6.86 -6.48
N SER A 353 -20.08 7.21 -7.13
CA SER A 353 -20.07 8.26 -8.14
C SER A 353 -21.02 7.94 -9.31
N ALA A 354 -21.31 8.94 -10.14
CA ALA A 354 -21.85 8.66 -11.47
C ALA A 354 -20.91 7.71 -12.23
N SER A 355 -21.47 6.73 -12.93
CA SER A 355 -20.68 5.81 -13.73
C SER A 355 -20.24 6.46 -15.04
N VAL A 356 -19.03 6.13 -15.48
CA VAL A 356 -18.52 6.47 -16.82
C VAL A 356 -18.17 5.20 -17.56
N THR A 357 -18.33 5.20 -18.88
CA THR A 357 -17.89 4.09 -19.73
C THR A 357 -16.62 4.48 -20.48
N GLY A 358 -15.65 3.57 -20.51
CA GLY A 358 -14.48 3.65 -21.38
C GLY A 358 -14.41 2.42 -22.25
N THR A 359 -14.13 2.58 -23.54
CA THR A 359 -13.88 1.46 -24.44
C THR A 359 -12.39 1.41 -24.73
N THR A 360 -11.73 0.34 -24.32
CA THR A 360 -10.33 0.11 -24.70
C THR A 360 -10.21 0.12 -26.21
N THR A 361 -9.12 0.67 -26.73
CA THR A 361 -8.90 0.68 -28.17
C THR A 361 -8.78 -0.74 -28.71
N ALA A 362 -8.91 -0.87 -30.02
CA ALA A 362 -8.62 -2.14 -30.65
C ALA A 362 -7.22 -2.58 -30.30
N ALA A 363 -7.09 -3.86 -29.92
CA ALA A 363 -5.79 -4.51 -29.94
C ALA A 363 -5.24 -4.23 -31.33
N PRO A 364 -3.94 -3.91 -31.48
CA PRO A 364 -3.40 -3.55 -32.77
C PRO A 364 -3.78 -4.65 -33.77
N SER A 365 -4.72 -4.35 -34.66
CA SER A 365 -5.18 -5.30 -35.66
C SER A 365 -4.18 -5.24 -36.80
N GLY A 366 -3.05 -5.91 -36.56
CA GLY A 366 -1.89 -5.94 -37.44
C GLY A 366 -0.65 -6.35 -36.64
N GLY A 367 -0.27 -7.60 -36.58
CA GLY A 367 -0.87 -8.76 -37.24
C GLY A 367 -0.41 -10.08 -36.63
N SER A 368 -0.96 -11.16 -37.18
CA SER A 368 -0.49 -12.53 -37.05
C SER A 368 0.93 -12.70 -37.65
N GLY A 369 1.91 -11.95 -37.15
CA GLY A 369 3.29 -11.88 -37.68
C GLY A 369 4.36 -12.35 -36.69
N ALA A 370 4.20 -12.06 -35.40
CA ALA A 370 5.14 -12.54 -34.40
C ALA A 370 4.92 -14.05 -34.21
N THR A 371 5.91 -14.85 -34.56
CA THR A 371 5.85 -16.30 -34.30
C THR A 371 6.16 -16.63 -32.84
N GLU A 372 6.65 -15.64 -32.07
CA GLU A 372 7.18 -15.82 -30.74
C GLU A 372 7.27 -14.48 -29.97
N LEU A 373 7.43 -14.54 -28.63
CA LEU A 373 7.70 -13.40 -27.75
C LEU A 373 9.03 -12.70 -28.09
N PHE A 374 9.09 -11.40 -27.84
CA PHE A 374 10.29 -10.59 -28.07
C PHE A 374 10.38 -9.44 -27.05
N PHE A 375 11.56 -8.88 -26.86
CA PHE A 375 11.78 -7.71 -26.03
C PHE A 375 11.25 -6.44 -26.69
N SER A 376 10.45 -5.69 -25.96
CA SER A 376 9.86 -4.42 -26.42
C SER A 376 10.51 -3.18 -25.80
N GLU A 377 11.12 -3.28 -24.62
CA GLU A 377 11.83 -2.15 -24.00
C GLU A 377 12.97 -2.63 -23.08
N TYR A 378 14.06 -1.86 -23.07
CA TYR A 378 15.22 -2.02 -22.21
C TYR A 378 15.50 -0.67 -21.56
N VAL A 379 15.43 -0.59 -20.23
CA VAL A 379 15.70 0.64 -19.48
C VAL A 379 17.03 0.51 -18.78
N GLU A 380 17.94 1.40 -19.12
CA GLU A 380 19.15 1.65 -18.34
C GLU A 380 19.17 3.07 -17.81
N GLY A 381 18.81 3.15 -16.53
CA GLY A 381 18.79 4.37 -15.77
C GLY A 381 19.89 4.45 -14.71
N THR A 382 19.81 5.51 -13.92
CA THR A 382 20.71 5.79 -12.80
C THR A 382 20.62 4.71 -11.72
N GLY A 383 21.77 4.18 -11.28
CA GLY A 383 21.81 3.16 -10.22
C GLY A 383 21.02 1.91 -10.57
N PHE A 384 20.00 1.60 -9.77
CA PHE A 384 19.13 0.43 -9.91
C PHE A 384 17.91 0.66 -10.82
N ASN A 385 17.84 1.77 -11.54
CA ASN A 385 16.77 2.00 -12.51
C ASN A 385 16.98 1.09 -13.74
N LYS A 386 16.61 -0.17 -13.61
CA LYS A 386 16.80 -1.23 -14.61
C LYS A 386 15.48 -1.95 -14.85
N ALA A 387 15.08 -2.04 -16.12
CA ALA A 387 13.86 -2.76 -16.50
C ALA A 387 14.00 -3.43 -17.87
N LEU A 388 13.31 -4.56 -18.03
CA LEU A 388 13.10 -5.25 -19.30
C LEU A 388 11.61 -5.45 -19.52
N GLU A 389 11.16 -5.24 -20.74
CA GLU A 389 9.80 -5.51 -21.17
C GLU A 389 9.80 -6.55 -22.30
N ILE A 390 8.92 -7.54 -22.19
CA ILE A 390 8.68 -8.59 -23.19
C ILE A 390 7.25 -8.46 -23.70
N ALA A 391 7.07 -8.40 -25.01
CA ALA A 391 5.76 -8.30 -25.64
C ALA A 391 5.29 -9.64 -26.21
N ASN A 392 3.98 -9.89 -26.12
CA ASN A 392 3.31 -10.98 -26.83
C ASN A 392 2.42 -10.44 -27.94
N PHE A 393 2.82 -10.65 -29.20
CA PHE A 393 1.99 -10.38 -30.38
C PHE A 393 1.77 -11.63 -31.23
N THR A 394 1.79 -12.82 -30.61
CA THR A 394 1.63 -14.11 -31.31
C THR A 394 0.21 -14.38 -31.79
N GLY A 395 -0.76 -13.54 -31.41
CA GLY A 395 -2.18 -13.74 -31.71
C GLY A 395 -2.90 -14.66 -30.73
N ALA A 396 -2.19 -15.25 -29.75
CA ALA A 396 -2.76 -16.07 -28.69
C ALA A 396 -2.09 -15.80 -27.33
N ALA A 397 -2.73 -16.23 -26.25
CA ALA A 397 -2.09 -16.23 -24.93
C ALA A 397 -0.95 -17.26 -24.90
N VAL A 398 0.18 -16.88 -24.31
CA VAL A 398 1.40 -17.71 -24.21
C VAL A 398 1.64 -18.06 -22.75
N ASP A 399 1.82 -19.35 -22.47
CA ASP A 399 2.34 -19.83 -21.19
C ASP A 399 3.85 -19.57 -21.12
N LEU A 400 4.29 -18.85 -20.09
CA LEU A 400 5.68 -18.48 -19.89
C LEU A 400 6.53 -19.62 -19.29
N THR A 401 5.91 -20.76 -18.96
CA THR A 401 6.63 -21.96 -18.56
C THR A 401 7.61 -22.39 -19.66
N GLY A 402 8.90 -22.48 -19.32
CA GLY A 402 9.97 -22.79 -20.26
C GLY A 402 10.62 -21.57 -20.91
N TYR A 403 10.15 -20.35 -20.62
CA TYR A 403 10.85 -19.12 -20.98
C TYR A 403 11.82 -18.70 -19.89
N SER A 404 12.98 -18.18 -20.29
CA SER A 404 13.96 -17.64 -19.35
C SER A 404 14.73 -16.46 -19.93
N ILE A 405 15.15 -15.54 -19.08
CA ILE A 405 16.07 -14.45 -19.43
C ILE A 405 17.48 -14.84 -18.99
N LYS A 406 18.48 -14.60 -19.83
CA LYS A 406 19.90 -14.80 -19.47
C LYS A 406 20.73 -13.60 -19.87
N LYS A 407 21.78 -13.34 -19.11
CA LYS A 407 22.73 -12.25 -19.35
C LYS A 407 24.06 -12.76 -19.88
N GLN A 408 24.73 -11.99 -20.74
CA GLN A 408 26.17 -12.11 -20.96
C GLN A 408 26.90 -11.02 -20.19
N SER A 409 27.63 -11.40 -19.15
CA SER A 409 28.37 -10.42 -18.36
C SER A 409 29.43 -9.69 -19.20
N ASN A 410 29.31 -8.37 -19.33
CA ASN A 410 30.19 -7.51 -20.13
C ASN A 410 30.39 -8.00 -21.59
N GLY A 411 29.41 -8.69 -22.17
CA GLY A 411 29.51 -9.24 -23.53
C GLY A 411 30.54 -10.37 -23.71
N ALA A 412 30.95 -11.04 -22.63
CA ALA A 412 32.01 -12.07 -22.62
C ALA A 412 31.70 -13.35 -23.43
N GLY A 413 30.56 -13.43 -24.11
CA GLY A 413 30.19 -14.55 -25.00
C GLY A 413 29.57 -15.77 -24.31
N ALA A 414 29.62 -15.86 -22.97
CA ALA A 414 28.92 -16.89 -22.21
C ALA A 414 27.64 -16.32 -21.57
N TRP A 415 26.52 -17.04 -21.73
CA TRP A 415 25.27 -16.75 -21.02
C TRP A 415 25.36 -17.23 -19.57
N SER A 416 24.62 -16.57 -18.67
CA SER A 416 24.46 -17.03 -17.28
C SER A 416 23.96 -18.47 -17.24
N ALA A 417 24.57 -19.27 -16.35
CA ALA A 417 24.33 -20.71 -16.31
C ALA A 417 22.88 -21.05 -15.93
N THR A 418 22.33 -20.32 -14.96
CA THR A 418 20.98 -20.53 -14.42
C THR A 418 19.92 -19.73 -15.17
N GLY A 419 20.19 -18.46 -15.48
CA GLY A 419 19.16 -17.53 -15.98
C GLY A 419 18.07 -17.24 -14.96
N LEU A 420 17.10 -16.43 -15.36
CA LEU A 420 15.85 -16.16 -14.64
C LEU A 420 14.68 -16.80 -15.39
N ASN A 421 14.04 -17.80 -14.77
CA ASN A 421 12.86 -18.45 -15.35
C ASN A 421 11.63 -17.56 -15.19
N LEU A 422 10.81 -17.52 -16.25
CA LEU A 422 9.53 -16.82 -16.26
C LEU A 422 8.39 -17.80 -15.93
N THR A 423 7.29 -17.28 -15.41
CA THR A 423 6.09 -18.06 -15.07
C THR A 423 4.83 -17.23 -15.34
N GLY A 424 3.68 -17.91 -15.42
CA GLY A 424 2.39 -17.27 -15.67
C GLY A 424 1.99 -17.28 -17.14
N THR A 425 0.94 -16.53 -17.47
CA THR A 425 0.38 -16.46 -18.83
C THR A 425 0.41 -15.02 -19.31
N LEU A 426 0.94 -14.81 -20.51
CA LEU A 426 0.99 -13.51 -21.17
C LEU A 426 -0.04 -13.48 -22.31
N ASN A 427 -1.08 -12.67 -22.19
CA ASN A 427 -2.12 -12.55 -23.22
C ASN A 427 -1.60 -11.88 -24.50
N SER A 428 -2.21 -12.17 -25.65
CA SER A 428 -1.89 -11.46 -26.90
C SER A 428 -2.15 -9.96 -26.76
N GLY A 429 -1.22 -9.15 -27.24
CA GLY A 429 -1.19 -7.69 -27.12
C GLY A 429 -0.70 -7.16 -25.77
N ALA A 430 -0.39 -8.04 -24.80
CA ALA A 430 0.12 -7.65 -23.50
C ALA A 430 1.65 -7.70 -23.41
N VAL A 431 2.19 -7.08 -22.36
CA VAL A 431 3.62 -7.07 -22.04
C VAL A 431 3.89 -7.69 -20.66
N PHE A 432 5.09 -8.23 -20.48
CA PHE A 432 5.63 -8.73 -19.22
C PHE A 432 6.84 -7.88 -18.82
N ILE A 433 6.79 -7.29 -17.62
CA ILE A 433 7.80 -6.34 -17.15
C ILE A 433 8.57 -6.92 -15.97
N LEU A 434 9.90 -6.92 -16.12
CA LEU A 434 10.87 -7.24 -15.08
C LEU A 434 11.58 -5.96 -14.65
N VAL A 435 11.68 -5.73 -13.34
CA VAL A 435 12.45 -4.61 -12.78
C VAL A 435 13.44 -5.07 -11.72
N ASP A 436 14.50 -4.27 -11.52
CA ASP A 436 15.34 -4.40 -10.33
C ASP A 436 14.52 -4.07 -9.06
N PRO A 437 14.65 -4.84 -7.95
CA PRO A 437 13.90 -4.59 -6.72
C PRO A 437 14.14 -3.21 -6.09
N GLN A 438 15.23 -2.53 -6.47
CA GLN A 438 15.63 -1.23 -5.93
C GLN A 438 15.38 -0.07 -6.91
N ILE A 439 14.62 -0.27 -7.98
CA ILE A 439 14.24 0.80 -8.92
C ILE A 439 13.54 1.96 -8.18
N THR A 440 13.95 3.20 -8.48
CA THR A 440 13.40 4.43 -7.89
C THR A 440 12.92 5.43 -8.96
N THR A 441 12.55 4.96 -10.14
CA THR A 441 12.02 5.82 -11.22
C THR A 441 10.66 6.42 -10.83
N THR A 442 10.36 7.63 -11.32
CA THR A 442 9.07 8.30 -11.07
C THR A 442 7.96 7.84 -12.04
N CYS A 443 8.32 7.31 -13.22
CA CYS A 443 7.35 6.88 -14.24
C CYS A 443 6.92 5.41 -14.14
N PHE A 444 7.57 4.59 -13.31
CA PHE A 444 7.24 3.18 -13.13
C PHE A 444 7.66 2.69 -11.74
N THR A 445 6.89 1.80 -11.10
CA THR A 445 7.16 1.31 -9.73
C THR A 445 7.22 -0.22 -9.67
N VAL A 446 7.88 -0.76 -8.64
CA VAL A 446 7.96 -2.21 -8.38
C VAL A 446 6.57 -2.86 -8.32
N ALA A 447 5.57 -2.17 -7.78
CA ALA A 447 4.21 -2.68 -7.65
C ALA A 447 3.49 -2.89 -8.99
N ASN A 448 3.96 -2.25 -10.07
CA ASN A 448 3.40 -2.37 -11.41
C ASN A 448 4.11 -3.43 -12.27
N ALA A 449 5.23 -4.00 -11.80
CA ALA A 449 5.96 -5.02 -12.53
C ALA A 449 5.31 -6.40 -12.40
N ASN A 450 5.50 -7.26 -13.41
CA ASN A 450 5.11 -8.67 -13.31
C ASN A 450 6.08 -9.45 -12.42
N LEU A 451 7.35 -9.03 -12.39
CA LEU A 451 8.40 -9.64 -11.59
C LEU A 451 9.41 -8.58 -11.14
N SER A 452 9.86 -8.67 -9.89
CA SER A 452 11.02 -7.93 -9.38
C SER A 452 12.11 -8.89 -8.94
N SER A 453 13.31 -8.76 -9.51
CA SER A 453 14.41 -9.67 -9.22
C SER A 453 15.76 -9.04 -9.55
N ALA A 454 16.75 -9.28 -8.70
CA ALA A 454 18.16 -8.95 -8.96
C ALA A 454 18.92 -10.09 -9.67
N GLN A 455 18.27 -11.25 -9.87
CA GLN A 455 18.82 -12.38 -10.60
C GLN A 455 18.86 -11.99 -12.08
N GLU A 456 20.08 -11.83 -12.62
CA GLU A 456 20.38 -11.19 -13.93
C GLU A 456 20.45 -9.65 -13.92
N ALA A 457 20.84 -9.03 -12.80
CA ALA A 457 21.18 -7.60 -12.77
C ALA A 457 22.15 -7.22 -13.91
N PHE A 458 21.79 -6.19 -14.66
CA PHE A 458 22.44 -5.80 -15.92
C PHE A 458 22.74 -4.30 -15.98
N ASN A 459 23.65 -3.93 -16.86
CA ASN A 459 23.88 -2.56 -17.30
C ASN A 459 24.18 -2.54 -18.80
N GLY A 460 24.57 -1.39 -19.36
CA GLY A 460 24.67 -1.15 -20.80
C GLY A 460 25.75 -1.88 -21.53
N ASN A 461 26.50 -2.70 -20.79
CA ASN A 461 27.42 -3.65 -21.36
C ASN A 461 27.09 -5.12 -21.19
N ASP A 462 25.89 -5.42 -20.71
CA ASP A 462 25.41 -6.76 -20.49
C ASP A 462 24.32 -7.11 -21.51
N PRO A 463 24.64 -7.83 -22.61
CA PRO A 463 23.61 -8.36 -23.50
C PRO A 463 22.60 -9.25 -22.76
N MET A 464 21.32 -9.05 -23.07
CA MET A 464 20.20 -9.79 -22.50
C MET A 464 19.56 -10.65 -23.58
N GLY A 465 19.40 -11.94 -23.29
CA GLY A 465 18.80 -12.93 -24.19
C GLY A 465 17.49 -13.47 -23.62
N LEU A 466 16.48 -13.58 -24.47
CA LEU A 466 15.24 -14.28 -24.19
C LEU A 466 15.34 -15.69 -24.76
N PHE A 467 15.04 -16.70 -23.95
CA PHE A 467 15.13 -18.10 -24.31
C PHE A 467 13.80 -18.80 -24.17
N LYS A 468 13.54 -19.77 -25.04
CA LYS A 468 12.44 -20.74 -24.93
C LYS A 468 13.00 -22.15 -24.94
N ASN A 469 12.73 -22.92 -23.90
CA ASN A 469 13.24 -24.28 -23.70
C ASN A 469 14.77 -24.38 -23.90
N GLY A 470 15.49 -23.35 -23.44
CA GLY A 470 16.96 -23.26 -23.54
C GLY A 470 17.49 -22.77 -24.90
N VAL A 471 16.64 -22.47 -25.88
CA VAL A 471 17.04 -21.91 -27.18
C VAL A 471 16.87 -20.39 -27.18
N LEU A 472 17.91 -19.64 -27.58
CA LEU A 472 17.85 -18.18 -27.72
C LEU A 472 16.87 -17.81 -28.84
N ILE A 473 15.88 -16.98 -28.51
CA ILE A 473 14.86 -16.52 -29.46
C ILE A 473 15.02 -15.02 -29.77
N ASP A 474 15.37 -14.19 -28.79
CA ASP A 474 15.55 -12.75 -28.97
C ASP A 474 16.74 -12.22 -28.18
N ILE A 475 17.33 -11.12 -28.63
CA ILE A 475 18.48 -10.49 -27.94
C ILE A 475 18.43 -8.96 -27.98
N ILE A 476 18.83 -8.34 -26.87
CA ILE A 476 19.20 -6.93 -26.80
C ILE A 476 20.68 -6.87 -26.42
N GLY A 477 21.48 -6.17 -27.23
CA GLY A 477 22.92 -6.07 -27.05
C GLY A 477 23.72 -6.98 -27.98
N THR A 478 25.02 -6.69 -28.09
CA THR A 478 25.85 -7.28 -29.15
C THR A 478 26.38 -8.65 -28.70
N PHE A 479 25.99 -9.71 -29.40
CA PHE A 479 26.40 -11.08 -29.10
C PHE A 479 27.89 -11.34 -29.43
N ASN A 480 28.58 -12.14 -28.61
CA ASN A 480 29.95 -12.62 -28.85
C ASN A 480 31.03 -11.52 -29.02
N GLY A 481 31.29 -10.74 -27.98
CA GLY A 481 32.44 -9.81 -27.94
C GLY A 481 32.30 -8.55 -28.80
N GLY A 482 31.06 -8.15 -29.11
CA GLY A 482 30.77 -6.85 -29.73
C GLY A 482 31.06 -5.67 -28.79
N SER A 483 30.70 -4.45 -29.22
CA SER A 483 30.96 -3.24 -28.41
C SER A 483 30.35 -3.42 -27.03
N PRO A 484 31.16 -3.42 -25.95
CA PRO A 484 30.64 -3.63 -24.62
C PRO A 484 29.57 -2.58 -24.35
N ASN A 485 29.71 -1.33 -24.77
CA ASN A 485 28.79 -0.27 -24.34
C ASN A 485 27.65 -0.04 -25.35
N PHE A 486 26.78 -1.03 -25.56
CA PHE A 486 25.72 -0.92 -26.58
C PHE A 486 24.53 -0.04 -26.14
N ALA A 487 24.30 0.11 -24.83
CA ALA A 487 23.17 0.85 -24.28
C ALA A 487 23.49 1.70 -23.04
N ILE A 488 24.77 1.98 -22.76
CA ILE A 488 25.15 2.75 -21.56
C ILE A 488 24.37 4.06 -21.48
N ASP A 489 23.70 4.26 -20.35
CA ASP A 489 22.89 5.46 -20.08
C ASP A 489 21.81 5.73 -21.14
N GLU A 490 21.23 4.67 -21.73
CA GLU A 490 20.17 4.77 -22.74
C GLU A 490 19.00 3.82 -22.45
N THR A 491 17.78 4.30 -22.74
CA THR A 491 16.61 3.42 -22.87
C THR A 491 16.44 3.06 -24.34
N LEU A 492 16.25 1.77 -24.63
CA LEU A 492 15.94 1.27 -25.97
C LEU A 492 14.49 0.81 -26.02
N ARG A 493 13.71 1.31 -26.99
CA ARG A 493 12.35 0.84 -27.26
C ARG A 493 12.29 0.20 -28.63
N ARG A 494 11.73 -1.01 -28.71
CA ARG A 494 11.57 -1.72 -29.98
C ARG A 494 10.65 -0.90 -30.87
N LYS A 495 11.02 -0.74 -32.14
CA LYS A 495 10.18 -0.01 -33.08
C LYS A 495 8.93 -0.82 -33.39
N PRO A 496 7.76 -0.18 -33.54
CA PRO A 496 6.51 -0.86 -33.91
C PRO A 496 6.60 -1.66 -35.21
N SER A 497 7.49 -1.28 -36.14
CA SER A 497 7.71 -2.02 -37.39
C SER A 497 8.35 -3.39 -37.20
N ILE A 498 8.89 -3.69 -36.02
CA ILE A 498 9.54 -4.97 -35.72
C ILE A 498 8.51 -5.92 -35.13
N THR A 499 8.12 -6.91 -35.93
CA THR A 499 6.97 -7.77 -35.65
C THR A 499 7.36 -9.12 -35.06
N GLY A 500 8.58 -9.30 -34.57
CA GLY A 500 9.03 -10.56 -33.98
C GLY A 500 10.44 -10.50 -33.40
N PRO A 501 10.88 -11.61 -32.77
CA PRO A 501 12.18 -11.68 -32.13
C PRO A 501 13.31 -11.81 -33.16
N ASN A 502 14.50 -11.39 -32.77
CA ASN A 502 15.70 -11.46 -33.57
C ASN A 502 16.90 -11.81 -32.69
N THR A 503 17.66 -12.82 -33.08
CA THR A 503 18.87 -13.25 -32.38
C THR A 503 20.13 -12.47 -32.79
N THR A 504 20.00 -11.51 -33.69
CA THR A 504 21.05 -10.59 -34.11
C THR A 504 20.65 -9.15 -33.82
N PHE A 505 21.24 -8.56 -32.78
CA PHE A 505 20.93 -7.20 -32.36
C PHE A 505 21.33 -6.16 -33.41
N ASN A 506 20.37 -5.34 -33.85
CA ASN A 506 20.63 -4.17 -34.67
C ASN A 506 19.95 -2.93 -34.07
N LYS A 507 20.72 -2.16 -33.29
CA LYS A 507 20.24 -0.96 -32.60
C LYS A 507 19.54 0.04 -33.52
N THR A 508 20.18 0.40 -34.64
CA THR A 508 19.66 1.45 -35.53
C THR A 508 18.40 1.04 -36.27
N VAL A 509 18.28 -0.23 -36.65
CA VAL A 509 17.12 -0.73 -37.39
C VAL A 509 15.95 -0.98 -36.45
N GLU A 510 16.20 -1.67 -35.34
CA GLU A 510 15.12 -2.26 -34.53
C GLU A 510 14.69 -1.40 -33.34
N TRP A 511 15.48 -0.41 -32.93
CA TRP A 511 15.27 0.30 -31.67
C TRP A 511 15.26 1.82 -31.86
N ASP A 512 14.33 2.47 -31.18
CA ASP A 512 14.38 3.89 -30.87
C ASP A 512 15.20 4.08 -29.58
N VAL A 513 16.02 5.13 -29.56
CA VAL A 513 16.97 5.40 -28.47
C VAL A 513 16.53 6.64 -27.72
N TYR A 514 16.40 6.50 -26.41
CA TYR A 514 16.04 7.57 -25.49
C TYR A 514 17.13 7.74 -24.45
N THR A 515 17.12 8.90 -23.78
CA THR A 515 18.03 9.17 -22.66
C THR A 515 17.79 8.21 -21.50
N LYS A 516 18.81 7.96 -20.68
CA LYS A 516 18.66 7.22 -19.41
C LYS A 516 17.47 7.68 -18.58
N ASP A 517 16.98 6.77 -17.74
CA ASP A 517 15.82 6.95 -16.86
C ASP A 517 14.49 7.21 -17.60
N THR A 518 14.45 7.13 -18.93
CA THR A 518 13.20 7.17 -19.69
C THR A 518 12.46 5.84 -19.49
N CYS A 519 11.32 5.87 -18.79
CA CYS A 519 10.53 4.68 -18.51
C CYS A 519 9.03 4.82 -18.83
N ASN A 520 8.66 5.86 -19.56
CA ASN A 520 7.27 6.18 -19.93
C ASN A 520 6.66 5.24 -20.98
N GLY A 521 7.44 4.32 -21.56
CA GLY A 521 6.94 3.30 -22.50
C GLY A 521 6.50 2.01 -21.82
N LEU A 522 7.02 1.75 -20.62
CA LEU A 522 6.76 0.50 -19.91
C LEU A 522 5.25 0.34 -19.65
N GLY A 523 4.75 -0.86 -19.88
CA GLY A 523 3.33 -1.20 -19.75
C GLY A 523 2.60 -1.33 -21.07
N SER A 524 3.22 -0.92 -22.19
CA SER A 524 2.60 -0.97 -23.50
C SER A 524 3.60 -1.07 -24.63
N HIS A 525 3.31 -1.96 -25.58
CA HIS A 525 3.95 -1.98 -26.88
C HIS A 525 2.88 -2.04 -27.97
N SER A 526 3.21 -1.59 -29.17
CA SER A 526 2.31 -1.69 -30.32
C SER A 526 3.12 -2.10 -31.53
N LEU A 527 2.54 -2.99 -32.35
CA LEU A 527 3.04 -3.24 -33.68
C LEU A 527 2.45 -2.23 -34.65
N ALA A 528 3.22 -1.85 -35.66
CA ALA A 528 2.73 -1.09 -36.78
C ALA A 528 1.71 -1.96 -37.52
N THR A 529 0.44 -1.55 -37.51
CA THR A 529 -0.56 -2.18 -38.36
C THR A 529 -0.18 -1.90 -39.82
N LEU A 530 -0.04 -2.94 -40.64
CA LEU A 530 -0.08 -2.73 -42.09
C LEU A 530 -1.46 -2.14 -42.39
N SER A 531 -1.48 -0.82 -42.64
CA SER A 531 -2.62 0.12 -42.65
C SER A 531 -2.99 0.75 -41.30
N ASN A 532 -2.62 2.02 -41.12
CA ASN A 532 -3.57 3.15 -41.07
C ASN A 532 -2.82 4.46 -40.82
N ILE A 533 -2.51 5.19 -41.91
CA ILE A 533 -2.50 6.65 -41.81
C ILE A 533 -3.96 7.01 -41.51
N ASP A 534 -4.18 7.50 -40.30
CA ASP A 534 -5.47 7.98 -39.86
C ASP A 534 -5.76 9.26 -40.66
N PHE A 535 -6.77 9.22 -41.53
CA PHE A 535 -7.19 10.39 -42.30
C PHE A 535 -8.18 11.15 -41.41
N ASP A 536 -7.65 12.01 -40.55
CA ASP A 536 -8.43 12.75 -39.56
C ASP A 536 -9.45 13.69 -40.25
N ALA A 537 -10.58 13.95 -39.60
CA ALA A 537 -11.62 14.88 -40.08
C ALA A 537 -11.13 16.34 -40.17
N ASN A 538 -9.91 16.61 -39.71
CA ASN A 538 -9.25 17.91 -39.66
C ASN A 538 -8.31 18.19 -40.85
N GLU A 539 -7.99 17.21 -41.70
CA GLU A 539 -6.96 17.33 -42.77
C GLU A 539 -7.17 18.47 -43.80
N PHE A 540 -8.36 19.06 -43.87
CA PHE A 540 -8.57 20.24 -44.72
C PHE A 540 -9.53 21.28 -44.16
N ASN A 541 -9.27 22.54 -44.46
CA ASN A 541 -10.11 23.69 -44.07
C ASN A 541 -10.66 24.43 -45.28
N ILE A 542 -11.94 24.81 -45.22
CA ILE A 542 -12.65 25.51 -46.29
C ILE A 542 -12.80 26.98 -45.90
N TYR A 543 -12.25 27.90 -46.69
CA TYR A 543 -12.34 29.34 -46.44
C TYR A 543 -12.47 30.17 -47.73
N PRO A 544 -13.33 31.20 -47.78
CA PRO A 544 -14.33 31.54 -46.75
C PRO A 544 -15.49 30.54 -46.77
N ASN A 545 -16.14 30.34 -45.62
CA ASN A 545 -17.37 29.56 -45.49
C ASN A 545 -18.24 30.20 -44.38
N PRO A 546 -19.33 30.93 -44.71
CA PRO A 546 -19.94 31.09 -46.04
C PRO A 546 -19.06 31.83 -47.07
N SER A 547 -19.21 31.51 -48.36
CA SER A 547 -18.45 32.10 -49.48
C SER A 547 -19.35 32.90 -50.44
N ASN A 548 -18.76 33.73 -51.30
CA ASN A 548 -19.45 34.45 -52.39
C ASN A 548 -19.24 33.77 -53.76
N GLY A 549 -19.10 32.45 -53.78
CA GLY A 549 -18.91 31.65 -55.00
C GLY A 549 -17.46 31.31 -55.31
N THR A 550 -16.51 31.88 -54.58
CA THR A 550 -15.08 31.51 -54.59
C THR A 550 -14.68 30.99 -53.22
N VAL A 551 -14.04 29.82 -53.20
CA VAL A 551 -13.61 29.13 -51.98
C VAL A 551 -12.22 28.51 -52.15
N LYS A 552 -11.45 28.53 -51.08
CA LYS A 552 -10.15 27.86 -50.95
C LYS A 552 -10.27 26.70 -49.98
N ILE A 553 -9.79 25.54 -50.39
CA ILE A 553 -9.71 24.31 -49.60
C ILE A 553 -8.23 24.11 -49.29
N ASN A 554 -7.82 24.42 -48.06
CA ASN A 554 -6.43 24.27 -47.62
C ASN A 554 -6.24 22.85 -47.11
N PHE A 555 -5.21 22.17 -47.61
CA PHE A 555 -4.81 20.83 -47.16
C PHE A 555 -3.72 20.97 -46.08
N GLU A 556 -3.73 20.13 -45.07
CA GLU A 556 -2.72 20.15 -44.00
C GLU A 556 -1.33 19.77 -44.51
N ASN A 557 -1.25 18.81 -45.43
CA ASN A 557 0.00 18.39 -46.05
C ASN A 557 -0.03 18.67 -47.56
N ALA A 558 0.87 19.56 -47.98
CA ALA A 558 1.01 20.00 -49.35
C ALA A 558 1.60 18.93 -50.27
N ASN A 559 2.29 17.91 -49.75
CA ASN A 559 2.98 16.90 -50.56
C ASN A 559 2.10 15.70 -50.93
N ASP A 560 0.84 15.70 -50.46
CA ASP A 560 -0.08 14.59 -50.69
C ASP A 560 -0.92 14.80 -51.95
N LYS A 561 -1.47 13.68 -52.46
CA LYS A 561 -2.47 13.65 -53.53
C LYS A 561 -3.87 13.78 -52.93
N HIS A 562 -4.64 14.75 -53.42
CA HIS A 562 -5.99 15.07 -52.96
C HIS A 562 -6.99 15.12 -54.11
N ASP A 563 -8.04 14.32 -54.06
CA ASP A 563 -9.20 14.39 -54.97
C ASP A 563 -10.33 15.19 -54.32
N VAL A 564 -10.58 16.41 -54.82
CA VAL A 564 -11.64 17.28 -54.34
C VAL A 564 -12.88 17.11 -55.19
N THR A 565 -13.99 16.71 -54.58
CA THR A 565 -15.31 16.63 -55.22
C THR A 565 -16.33 17.47 -54.44
N ILE A 566 -17.17 18.25 -55.13
CA ILE A 566 -18.25 19.02 -54.50
C ILE A 566 -19.59 18.51 -55.02
N PHE A 567 -20.52 18.26 -54.10
CA PHE A 567 -21.89 17.85 -54.39
C PHE A 567 -22.88 18.94 -53.96
N SER A 568 -23.98 19.11 -54.69
CA SER A 568 -25.15 19.84 -54.18
C SER A 568 -25.81 19.05 -53.03
N VAL A 569 -26.70 19.69 -52.27
CA VAL A 569 -27.54 18.99 -51.27
C VAL A 569 -28.47 17.91 -51.87
N SER A 570 -28.74 17.96 -53.17
CA SER A 570 -29.47 16.92 -53.89
C SER A 570 -28.58 15.77 -54.38
N GLY A 571 -27.28 15.78 -54.05
CA GLY A 571 -26.31 14.74 -54.41
C GLY A 571 -25.72 14.88 -55.82
N GLN A 572 -26.03 15.96 -56.55
CA GLN A 572 -25.45 16.21 -57.87
C GLN A 572 -23.99 16.65 -57.73
N LYS A 573 -23.06 15.97 -58.42
CA LYS A 573 -21.66 16.39 -58.50
C LYS A 573 -21.53 17.68 -59.32
N VAL A 574 -21.01 18.74 -58.72
CA VAL A 574 -20.87 20.09 -59.32
C VAL A 574 -19.42 20.49 -59.57
N PHE A 575 -18.46 19.84 -58.92
CA PHE A 575 -17.02 20.05 -59.13
C PHE A 575 -16.26 18.76 -58.82
N GLU A 576 -15.19 18.47 -59.56
CA GLU A 576 -14.27 17.36 -59.31
C GLU A 576 -12.90 17.70 -59.90
N LYS A 577 -11.85 17.60 -59.08
CA LYS A 577 -10.47 17.80 -59.54
C LYS A 577 -9.47 17.16 -58.58
N GLU A 578 -8.43 16.57 -59.17
CA GLU A 578 -7.25 16.06 -58.49
C GLU A 578 -6.19 17.15 -58.31
N TYR A 579 -5.55 17.16 -57.15
CA TYR A 579 -4.49 18.07 -56.76
C TYR A 579 -3.31 17.28 -56.19
N ASN A 580 -2.12 17.47 -56.76
CA ASN A 580 -0.88 16.81 -56.33
C ASN A 580 0.15 17.87 -55.94
N ASN A 581 0.88 17.67 -54.84
CA ASN A 581 1.96 18.55 -54.39
C ASN A 581 1.53 20.03 -54.27
N THR A 582 0.34 20.29 -53.72
CA THR A 582 -0.15 21.65 -53.48
C THR A 582 -0.77 21.78 -52.10
N ALA A 583 -0.60 22.95 -51.48
CA ALA A 583 -1.15 23.26 -50.15
C ALA A 583 -2.65 23.60 -50.19
N ALA A 584 -3.24 23.87 -51.37
CA ALA A 584 -4.65 24.23 -51.46
C ALA A 584 -5.27 24.07 -52.85
N ALA A 585 -6.58 23.85 -52.87
CA ALA A 585 -7.44 23.94 -54.05
C ALA A 585 -8.26 25.24 -54.05
N ALA A 586 -8.31 25.93 -55.19
CA ALA A 586 -9.22 27.05 -55.41
C ALA A 586 -10.39 26.62 -56.31
N VAL A 587 -11.62 26.87 -55.84
CA VAL A 587 -12.86 26.62 -56.59
C VAL A 587 -13.59 27.96 -56.74
N ASN A 588 -13.98 28.29 -57.97
CA ASN A 588 -14.57 29.57 -58.32
C ASN A 588 -15.93 29.37 -59.00
N ASN A 589 -16.74 30.41 -59.03
CA ASN A 589 -18.03 30.48 -59.73
C ASN A 589 -19.09 29.48 -59.24
N LEU A 590 -19.05 29.07 -57.97
CA LEU A 590 -20.15 28.30 -57.36
C LEU A 590 -21.39 29.21 -57.23
N GLN A 591 -22.55 28.71 -57.65
CA GLN A 591 -23.81 29.43 -57.50
C GLN A 591 -24.27 29.42 -56.04
N LYS A 592 -25.13 30.38 -55.65
CA LYS A 592 -25.74 30.44 -54.32
C LYS A 592 -26.39 29.12 -53.95
N GLY A 593 -26.07 28.58 -52.77
CA GLY A 593 -26.58 27.28 -52.33
C GLY A 593 -25.77 26.64 -51.20
N ILE A 594 -26.19 25.45 -50.79
CA ILE A 594 -25.48 24.60 -49.83
C ILE A 594 -24.88 23.42 -50.58
N TYR A 595 -23.62 23.11 -50.27
CA TYR A 595 -22.85 22.04 -50.90
C TYR A 595 -22.16 21.15 -49.86
N LEU A 596 -21.75 19.96 -50.30
CA LEU A 596 -20.92 19.02 -49.56
C LEU A 596 -19.59 18.89 -50.31
N VAL A 597 -18.49 19.30 -49.68
CA VAL A 597 -17.13 19.19 -50.21
C VAL A 597 -16.50 17.93 -49.66
N LYS A 598 -16.27 16.94 -50.52
CA LYS A 598 -15.60 15.67 -50.23
C LYS A 598 -14.15 15.76 -50.71
N VAL A 599 -13.19 15.57 -49.83
CA VAL A 599 -11.77 15.41 -50.17
C VAL A 599 -11.39 13.96 -49.95
N THR A 600 -10.76 13.34 -50.95
CA THR A 600 -10.29 11.95 -50.90
C THR A 600 -8.78 11.92 -51.03
N LYS A 601 -8.10 11.19 -50.15
CA LYS A 601 -6.65 10.94 -50.19
C LYS A 601 -6.43 9.46 -49.92
N GLU A 602 -5.63 8.81 -50.76
CA GLU A 602 -5.30 7.38 -50.63
C GLU A 602 -6.53 6.46 -50.44
N GLY A 603 -7.65 6.78 -51.11
CA GLY A 603 -8.90 6.00 -51.07
C GLY A 603 -9.81 6.26 -49.85
N LYS A 604 -9.38 7.06 -48.87
CA LYS A 604 -10.23 7.53 -47.75
C LYS A 604 -10.76 8.93 -48.03
N SER A 605 -11.95 9.27 -47.52
CA SER A 605 -12.59 10.57 -47.81
C SER A 605 -13.27 11.22 -46.62
N THR A 606 -13.14 12.54 -46.50
CA THR A 606 -13.81 13.39 -45.50
C THR A 606 -14.68 14.40 -46.22
N THR A 607 -15.86 14.67 -45.66
CA THR A 607 -16.84 15.60 -46.25
C THR A 607 -17.16 16.75 -45.29
N LYS A 608 -17.09 17.99 -45.77
CA LYS A 608 -17.44 19.20 -45.02
C LYS A 608 -18.51 20.02 -45.76
N LYS A 609 -19.41 20.67 -45.01
CA LYS A 609 -20.46 21.53 -45.55
C LYS A 609 -19.87 22.87 -46.02
N LEU A 610 -20.25 23.33 -47.21
CA LEU A 610 -19.96 24.66 -47.75
C LEU A 610 -21.26 25.43 -48.00
N ILE A 611 -21.32 26.69 -47.55
CA ILE A 611 -22.41 27.61 -47.82
C ILE A 611 -21.93 28.67 -48.80
N VAL A 612 -22.69 28.91 -49.88
CA VAL A 612 -22.44 29.98 -50.86
C VAL A 612 -23.62 30.94 -50.81
N ASN A 613 -23.36 32.21 -50.47
CA ASN A 613 -24.36 33.25 -50.24
C ASN A 613 -24.82 33.97 -51.50
#